data_AF-A0A813EM79-F1
#
_entry.id   AF-A0A813EM79-F1
#
_cell.length_a   1.000
_cell.length_b   1.000
_cell.length_c   1.000
_cell.angle_alpha   90.00
_cell.angle_beta   90.00
_cell.angle_gamma   90.00
#
_symmetry.space_group_name_H-M   'P 1'
#
loop_
_entity.id
_entity.type
_entity.pdbx_description
1 polymer ?
#
loop_
_entity_poly.entity_id
_entity_poly.type
_entity_poly.pdbx_seq_one_letter_code
_entity_poly.pdbx_strand_id
1 'polypeptide(L)'
;MEQARFEGLVLQEAAALATVVAARLANAEPSEALRAAKDAHDRSKRLSNPRAEAAALEAVATVCLHIRAPAEAIQALDGARAHYKKLKDRKKEAAVVGQAVKAQLLAGDAHEALRAAKEARAMFRELRDKRGEAEALDASAQVHMAKKDYAEALDCGKSMAAIYEDLADDAGAARARQMVAGLYLVKGDVRAAIEAGEDAVASFRRLGDERSEAALQHLCAQAYMQRFADEEKSREARGMRQPSASQDPREAVRSALRARALFRQLGDATSELQVLDTLARAHLAKRDVREGLRTAEEALAMARKARAAVKATGTPPTENLREFGAPLPKSRTSTIYYLTPSLCQHAENALKKGANAHAAWYLCKVCGAAVLVYKLL
;
A
#
# COMPACT_ATOMS: atom_id res chain seq x y z
N MET A 1 -23.77 -22.62 -32.80
CA MET A 1 -23.01 -21.37 -33.03
C MET A 1 -23.58 -20.18 -32.25
N GLU A 2 -24.90 -20.01 -32.17
CA GLU A 2 -25.51 -18.88 -31.44
C GLU A 2 -25.26 -18.90 -29.92
N GLN A 3 -25.28 -20.07 -29.28
CA GLN A 3 -25.02 -20.21 -27.85
C GLN A 3 -23.57 -19.85 -27.46
N ALA A 4 -22.59 -20.26 -28.25
CA ALA A 4 -21.19 -19.86 -28.06
C ALA A 4 -20.98 -18.35 -28.32
N ARG A 5 -21.72 -17.77 -29.27
CA ARG A 5 -21.70 -16.33 -29.55
C ARG A 5 -22.34 -15.53 -28.40
N PHE A 6 -23.41 -16.05 -27.80
CA PHE A 6 -24.08 -15.50 -26.63
C PHE A 6 -23.18 -15.57 -25.39
N GLU A 7 -22.53 -16.70 -25.14
CA GLU A 7 -21.54 -16.84 -24.05
C GLU A 7 -20.34 -15.88 -24.23
N GLY A 8 -19.88 -15.68 -25.47
CA GLY A 8 -18.83 -14.71 -25.79
C GLY A 8 -19.24 -13.26 -25.49
N LEU A 9 -20.49 -12.89 -25.79
CA LEU A 9 -21.02 -11.56 -25.48
C LEU A 9 -21.15 -11.33 -23.96
N VAL A 10 -21.57 -12.35 -23.21
CA VAL A 10 -21.67 -12.26 -21.74
C VAL A 10 -20.28 -12.15 -21.08
N LEU A 11 -19.25 -12.78 -21.65
CA LEU A 11 -17.85 -12.60 -21.23
C LEU A 11 -17.36 -11.16 -21.48
N GLN A 12 -17.73 -10.56 -22.60
CA GLN A 12 -17.46 -9.15 -22.87
C GLN A 12 -18.20 -8.22 -21.90
N GLU A 13 -19.45 -8.56 -21.53
CA GLU A 13 -20.23 -7.84 -20.53
C GLU A 13 -19.54 -7.87 -19.15
N ALA A 14 -19.01 -9.02 -18.71
CA ALA A 14 -18.28 -9.12 -17.45
C ALA A 14 -16.98 -8.29 -17.45
N ALA A 15 -16.24 -8.27 -18.56
CA ALA A 15 -15.04 -7.43 -18.68
C ALA A 15 -15.39 -5.92 -18.70
N ALA A 16 -16.50 -5.56 -19.35
CA ALA A 16 -17.02 -4.21 -19.33
C ALA A 16 -17.45 -3.79 -17.92
N LEU A 17 -18.12 -4.67 -17.17
CA LEU A 17 -18.53 -4.42 -15.78
C LEU A 17 -17.34 -4.09 -14.88
N ALA A 18 -16.26 -4.87 -14.97
CA ALA A 18 -15.04 -4.60 -14.20
C ALA A 18 -14.47 -3.19 -14.51
N THR A 19 -14.57 -2.75 -15.76
CA THR A 19 -14.15 -1.42 -16.19
C THR A 19 -15.07 -0.33 -15.65
N VAL A 20 -16.39 -0.52 -15.71
CA VAL A 20 -17.38 0.40 -15.16
C VAL A 20 -17.20 0.56 -13.65
N VAL A 21 -17.03 -0.54 -12.93
CA VAL A 21 -16.77 -0.51 -11.48
C VAL A 21 -15.49 0.25 -11.19
N ALA A 22 -14.39 -0.05 -11.90
CA ALA A 22 -13.14 0.66 -11.70
C ALA A 22 -13.27 2.18 -11.99
N ALA A 23 -13.98 2.55 -13.05
CA ALA A 23 -14.20 3.95 -13.42
C ALA A 23 -15.05 4.70 -12.38
N ARG A 24 -16.13 4.09 -11.89
CA ARG A 24 -17.00 4.68 -10.85
C ARG A 24 -16.28 4.81 -9.51
N LEU A 25 -15.49 3.80 -9.12
CA LEU A 25 -14.64 3.90 -7.94
C LEU A 25 -13.60 5.03 -8.08
N ALA A 26 -13.00 5.20 -9.26
CA ALA A 26 -12.09 6.31 -9.53
C ALA A 26 -12.80 7.68 -9.56
N ASN A 27 -14.11 7.72 -9.81
CA ASN A 27 -14.93 8.92 -9.76
C ASN A 27 -15.53 9.18 -8.36
N ALA A 28 -15.14 8.42 -7.34
CA ALA A 28 -15.68 8.49 -5.98
C ALA A 28 -17.20 8.23 -5.91
N GLU A 29 -17.71 7.33 -6.78
CA GLU A 29 -19.11 6.91 -6.84
C GLU A 29 -19.29 5.43 -6.40
N PRO A 30 -18.90 5.06 -5.16
CA PRO A 30 -18.92 3.66 -4.73
C PRO A 30 -20.34 3.07 -4.65
N SER A 31 -21.34 3.89 -4.33
CA SER A 31 -22.75 3.45 -4.29
C SER A 31 -23.26 3.04 -5.67
N GLU A 32 -22.90 3.79 -6.71
CA GLU A 32 -23.26 3.45 -8.08
C GLU A 32 -22.45 2.25 -8.59
N ALA A 33 -21.17 2.14 -8.23
CA ALA A 33 -20.36 0.97 -8.55
C ALA A 33 -20.98 -0.30 -7.94
N LEU A 34 -21.40 -0.23 -6.68
CA LEU A 34 -22.03 -1.36 -5.98
C LEU A 34 -23.37 -1.73 -6.63
N ARG A 35 -24.18 -0.73 -6.98
CA ARG A 35 -25.46 -0.96 -7.66
C ARG A 35 -25.26 -1.66 -9.01
N ALA A 36 -24.35 -1.18 -9.85
CA ALA A 36 -24.05 -1.84 -11.12
C ALA A 36 -23.55 -3.28 -10.94
N ALA A 37 -22.68 -3.53 -9.96
CA ALA A 37 -22.17 -4.87 -9.68
C ALA A 37 -23.29 -5.83 -9.22
N LYS A 38 -24.21 -5.36 -8.35
CA LYS A 38 -25.36 -6.14 -7.90
C LYS A 38 -26.39 -6.38 -9.02
N ASP A 39 -26.71 -5.36 -9.81
CA ASP A 39 -27.63 -5.48 -10.95
C ASP A 39 -27.11 -6.49 -11.98
N ALA A 40 -25.80 -6.48 -12.23
CA ALA A 40 -25.14 -7.46 -13.10
C ALA A 40 -25.19 -8.87 -12.52
N HIS A 41 -24.99 -9.02 -11.20
CA HIS A 41 -25.13 -10.31 -10.53
C HIS A 41 -26.56 -10.86 -10.68
N ASP A 42 -27.58 -10.06 -10.40
CA ASP A 42 -28.99 -10.47 -10.55
C ASP A 42 -29.34 -10.83 -12.00
N ARG A 43 -28.81 -10.09 -12.98
CA ARG A 43 -28.99 -10.39 -14.40
C ARG A 43 -28.34 -11.72 -14.76
N SER A 44 -27.09 -11.94 -14.36
CA SER A 44 -26.36 -13.18 -14.64
C SER A 44 -27.03 -14.41 -14.04
N LYS A 45 -27.62 -14.26 -12.84
CA LYS A 45 -28.42 -15.29 -12.17
C LYS A 45 -29.70 -15.63 -12.92
N ARG A 46 -30.43 -14.62 -13.43
CA ARG A 46 -31.61 -14.85 -14.28
C ARG A 46 -31.26 -15.58 -15.58
N LEU A 47 -30.07 -15.35 -16.11
CA LEU A 47 -29.55 -16.02 -17.30
C LEU A 47 -28.92 -17.39 -17.01
N SER A 48 -28.87 -17.81 -15.74
CA SER A 48 -28.24 -19.06 -15.28
C SER A 48 -26.80 -19.23 -15.81
N ASN A 49 -26.03 -18.14 -15.85
CA ASN A 49 -24.65 -18.14 -16.33
C ASN A 49 -23.67 -18.12 -15.15
N PRO A 50 -23.17 -19.29 -14.71
CA PRO A 50 -22.31 -19.38 -13.52
C PRO A 50 -21.00 -18.61 -13.65
N ARG A 51 -20.47 -18.43 -14.88
CA ARG A 51 -19.22 -17.71 -15.11
C ARG A 51 -19.43 -16.20 -14.96
N ALA A 52 -20.54 -15.70 -15.47
CA ALA A 52 -20.94 -14.30 -15.33
C ALA A 52 -21.33 -13.98 -13.89
N GLU A 53 -22.02 -14.90 -13.21
CA GLU A 53 -22.35 -14.78 -11.78
C GLU A 53 -21.10 -14.64 -10.92
N ALA A 54 -20.08 -15.49 -11.16
CA ALA A 54 -18.81 -15.41 -10.45
C ALA A 54 -18.09 -14.06 -10.68
N ALA A 55 -18.03 -13.60 -11.93
CA ALA A 55 -17.38 -12.34 -12.27
C ALA A 55 -18.12 -11.12 -11.68
N ALA A 56 -19.46 -11.14 -11.65
CA ALA A 56 -20.24 -10.09 -11.02
C ALA A 56 -20.04 -10.08 -9.50
N LEU A 57 -19.92 -11.25 -8.87
CA LEU A 57 -19.59 -11.36 -7.44
C LEU A 57 -18.17 -10.86 -7.12
N GLU A 58 -17.17 -11.13 -7.97
CA GLU A 58 -15.84 -10.51 -7.84
C GLU A 58 -15.91 -8.97 -7.93
N ALA A 59 -16.78 -8.43 -8.80
CA ALA A 59 -17.00 -6.99 -8.90
C ALA A 59 -17.67 -6.42 -7.64
N VAL A 60 -18.67 -7.12 -7.08
CA VAL A 60 -19.27 -6.77 -5.78
C VAL A 60 -18.20 -6.77 -4.68
N ALA A 61 -17.39 -7.83 -4.60
CA ALA A 61 -16.32 -7.93 -3.63
C ALA A 61 -15.31 -6.78 -3.76
N THR A 62 -14.94 -6.41 -4.98
CA THR A 62 -14.04 -5.28 -5.25
C THR A 62 -14.60 -3.96 -4.69
N VAL A 63 -15.89 -3.71 -4.89
CA VAL A 63 -16.54 -2.51 -4.34
C VAL A 63 -16.64 -2.58 -2.83
N CYS A 64 -17.05 -3.72 -2.27
CA CYS A 64 -17.14 -3.95 -0.83
C CYS A 64 -15.78 -3.76 -0.13
N LEU A 65 -14.68 -4.21 -0.73
CA LEU A 65 -13.31 -3.98 -0.26
C LEU A 65 -12.95 -2.48 -0.27
N HIS A 66 -13.44 -1.72 -1.26
CA HIS A 66 -13.21 -0.28 -1.35
C HIS A 66 -13.98 0.50 -0.28
N ILE A 67 -15.27 0.18 -0.06
CA ILE A 67 -16.09 0.81 0.99
C ILE A 67 -15.83 0.24 2.39
N ARG A 68 -14.87 -0.68 2.54
CA ARG A 68 -14.51 -1.35 3.80
C ARG A 68 -15.69 -2.09 4.46
N ALA A 69 -16.45 -2.81 3.65
CA ALA A 69 -17.51 -3.73 4.06
C ALA A 69 -17.00 -5.19 3.94
N PRO A 70 -16.19 -5.68 4.92
CA PRO A 70 -15.47 -6.93 4.77
C PRO A 70 -16.38 -8.17 4.79
N ALA A 71 -17.48 -8.15 5.54
CA ALA A 71 -18.40 -9.28 5.62
C ALA A 71 -19.07 -9.56 4.26
N GLU A 72 -19.55 -8.51 3.60
CA GLU A 72 -20.15 -8.58 2.27
C GLU A 72 -19.11 -8.95 1.21
N ALA A 73 -17.87 -8.47 1.35
CA ALA A 73 -16.77 -8.87 0.46
C ALA A 73 -16.46 -10.37 0.58
N ILE A 74 -16.37 -10.91 1.81
CA ILE A 74 -16.14 -12.34 2.05
C ILE A 74 -17.28 -13.16 1.44
N GLN A 75 -18.54 -12.80 1.71
CA GLN A 75 -19.70 -13.50 1.16
C GLN A 75 -19.69 -13.53 -0.38
N ALA A 76 -19.37 -12.41 -1.02
CA ALA A 76 -19.29 -12.32 -2.47
C ALA A 76 -18.14 -13.20 -3.03
N LEU A 77 -16.98 -13.20 -2.38
CA LEU A 77 -15.84 -14.03 -2.78
C LEU A 77 -16.13 -15.53 -2.59
N ASP A 78 -16.75 -15.93 -1.48
CA ASP A 78 -17.15 -17.32 -1.25
C ASP A 78 -18.17 -17.80 -2.30
N GLY A 79 -19.12 -16.94 -2.67
CA GLY A 79 -20.04 -17.19 -3.77
C GLY A 79 -19.31 -17.38 -5.11
N ALA A 80 -18.41 -16.45 -5.45
CA ALA A 80 -17.61 -16.53 -6.68
C ALA A 80 -16.76 -17.80 -6.73
N ARG A 81 -16.12 -18.14 -5.61
CA ARG A 81 -15.34 -19.37 -5.44
C ARG A 81 -16.17 -20.62 -5.70
N ALA A 82 -17.40 -20.68 -5.16
CA ALA A 82 -18.30 -21.81 -5.36
C ALA A 82 -18.66 -22.01 -6.84
N HIS A 83 -18.87 -20.93 -7.59
CA HIS A 83 -19.10 -21.00 -9.04
C HIS A 83 -17.85 -21.46 -9.79
N TYR A 84 -16.68 -20.91 -9.51
CA TYR A 84 -15.43 -21.33 -10.17
C TYR A 84 -15.06 -22.78 -9.88
N LYS A 85 -15.33 -23.27 -8.67
CA LYS A 85 -15.16 -24.69 -8.32
C LYS A 85 -16.09 -25.60 -9.14
N LYS A 86 -17.36 -25.22 -9.33
CA LYS A 86 -18.30 -25.96 -10.21
C LYS A 86 -17.84 -25.95 -11.67
N LEU A 87 -17.30 -24.82 -12.14
CA LEU A 87 -16.74 -24.65 -13.48
C LEU A 87 -15.38 -25.34 -13.66
N LYS A 88 -14.77 -25.87 -12.59
CA LYS A 88 -13.40 -26.41 -12.56
C LYS A 88 -12.34 -25.38 -13.04
N ASP A 89 -12.63 -24.08 -12.92
CA ASP A 89 -11.68 -23.02 -13.24
C ASP A 89 -10.77 -22.77 -12.03
N ARG A 90 -9.76 -23.63 -11.89
CA ARG A 90 -8.81 -23.61 -10.77
C ARG A 90 -8.04 -22.30 -10.66
N LYS A 91 -7.73 -21.66 -11.80
CA LYS A 91 -6.99 -20.41 -11.82
C LYS A 91 -7.82 -19.28 -11.22
N LYS A 92 -9.09 -19.18 -11.62
CA LYS A 92 -10.02 -18.20 -11.03
C LYS A 92 -10.36 -18.52 -9.58
N GLU A 93 -10.49 -19.80 -9.23
CA GLU A 93 -10.67 -20.22 -7.84
C GLU A 93 -9.51 -19.71 -6.96
N ALA A 94 -8.26 -19.92 -7.38
CA ALA A 94 -7.07 -19.44 -6.65
C ALA A 94 -7.03 -17.91 -6.53
N ALA A 95 -7.37 -17.19 -7.60
CA ALA A 95 -7.40 -15.72 -7.60
C ALA A 95 -8.43 -15.16 -6.60
N VAL A 96 -9.61 -15.77 -6.52
CA VAL A 96 -10.66 -15.38 -5.56
C VAL A 96 -10.23 -15.65 -4.12
N VAL A 97 -9.57 -16.78 -3.85
CA VAL A 97 -9.00 -17.08 -2.52
C VAL A 97 -7.92 -16.04 -2.16
N GLY A 98 -7.09 -15.63 -3.10
CA GLY A 98 -6.12 -14.55 -2.90
C GLY A 98 -6.77 -13.20 -2.55
N GLN A 99 -7.88 -12.84 -3.20
CA GLN A 99 -8.65 -11.63 -2.88
C GLN A 99 -9.28 -11.70 -1.47
N ALA A 100 -9.68 -12.89 -1.03
CA ALA A 100 -10.30 -13.08 0.29
C ALA A 100 -9.35 -12.72 1.45
N VAL A 101 -8.04 -12.84 1.25
CA VAL A 101 -7.02 -12.43 2.24
C VAL A 101 -7.21 -10.97 2.64
N LYS A 102 -7.43 -10.08 1.67
CA LYS A 102 -7.64 -8.64 1.94
C LYS A 102 -8.94 -8.40 2.71
N ALA A 103 -10.00 -9.13 2.38
CA ALA A 103 -11.28 -9.02 3.07
C ALA A 103 -11.19 -9.49 4.53
N GLN A 104 -10.49 -10.60 4.77
CA GLN A 104 -10.25 -11.16 6.10
C GLN A 104 -9.35 -10.25 6.95
N LEU A 105 -8.31 -9.65 6.37
CA LEU A 105 -7.52 -8.63 7.05
C LEU A 105 -8.34 -7.40 7.45
N LEU A 106 -9.25 -6.94 6.58
CA LEU A 106 -10.16 -5.84 6.91
C LEU A 106 -11.16 -6.22 8.01
N ALA A 107 -11.57 -7.50 8.09
CA ALA A 107 -12.37 -8.03 9.19
C ALA A 107 -11.59 -8.19 10.51
N GLY A 108 -10.26 -8.04 10.49
CA GLY A 108 -9.39 -8.24 11.64
C GLY A 108 -9.03 -9.71 11.91
N ASP A 109 -9.38 -10.63 11.01
CA ASP A 109 -9.08 -12.05 11.14
C ASP A 109 -7.79 -12.42 10.40
N ALA A 110 -6.66 -12.17 11.07
CA ALA A 110 -5.34 -12.48 10.52
C ALA A 110 -5.08 -14.00 10.40
N HIS A 111 -5.80 -14.84 11.15
CA HIS A 111 -5.63 -16.30 11.09
C HIS A 111 -6.29 -16.87 9.83
N GLU A 112 -7.52 -16.46 9.55
CA GLU A 112 -8.23 -16.76 8.31
C GLU A 112 -7.45 -16.25 7.09
N ALA A 113 -7.00 -14.99 7.15
CA ALA A 113 -6.20 -14.36 6.09
C ALA A 113 -4.94 -15.14 5.75
N LEU A 114 -4.19 -15.60 6.76
CA LEU A 114 -2.99 -16.40 6.54
C LEU A 114 -3.30 -17.77 5.95
N ARG A 115 -4.42 -18.40 6.35
CA ARG A 115 -4.85 -19.68 5.79
C ARG A 115 -5.21 -19.54 4.32
N ALA A 116 -6.01 -18.53 3.97
CA ALA A 116 -6.38 -18.23 2.60
C ALA A 116 -5.15 -17.92 1.74
N ALA A 117 -4.18 -17.16 2.24
CA ALA A 117 -2.96 -16.85 1.51
C ALA A 117 -2.11 -18.11 1.23
N LYS A 118 -1.98 -19.01 2.22
CA LYS A 118 -1.31 -20.31 2.06
C LYS A 118 -2.04 -21.23 1.07
N GLU A 119 -3.37 -21.26 1.13
CA GLU A 119 -4.21 -22.01 0.20
C GLU A 119 -4.03 -21.49 -1.24
N ALA A 120 -4.17 -20.18 -1.47
CA ALA A 120 -3.96 -19.57 -2.78
C ALA A 120 -2.56 -19.87 -3.33
N ARG A 121 -1.51 -19.75 -2.50
CA ARG A 121 -0.14 -20.08 -2.89
C ARG A 121 0.00 -21.54 -3.33
N ALA A 122 -0.58 -22.48 -2.59
CA ALA A 122 -0.55 -23.90 -2.94
C ALA A 122 -1.25 -24.16 -4.29
N MET A 123 -2.41 -23.55 -4.50
CA MET A 123 -3.14 -23.66 -5.77
C MET A 123 -2.33 -23.08 -6.94
N PHE A 124 -1.72 -21.90 -6.78
CA PHE A 124 -0.88 -21.31 -7.83
C PHE A 124 0.36 -22.16 -8.15
N ARG A 125 0.97 -22.79 -7.13
CA ARG A 125 2.06 -23.75 -7.32
C ARG A 125 1.64 -24.96 -8.13
N GLU A 126 0.50 -25.56 -7.81
CA GLU A 126 -0.07 -26.68 -8.56
C GLU A 126 -0.33 -26.30 -10.03
N LEU A 127 -0.78 -25.07 -10.26
CA LEU A 127 -1.01 -24.50 -11.59
C LEU A 127 0.28 -24.07 -12.31
N ARG A 128 1.44 -24.14 -11.64
CA ARG A 128 2.73 -23.57 -12.09
C ARG A 128 2.63 -22.09 -12.47
N ASP A 129 1.70 -21.36 -11.85
CA ASP A 129 1.53 -19.93 -12.02
C ASP A 129 2.45 -19.18 -11.05
N LYS A 130 3.70 -18.98 -11.46
CA LYS A 130 4.70 -18.27 -10.65
C LYS A 130 4.25 -16.86 -10.26
N ARG A 131 3.53 -16.15 -11.14
CA ARG A 131 3.03 -14.80 -10.86
C ARG A 131 1.96 -14.83 -9.77
N GLY A 132 1.02 -15.77 -9.85
CA GLY A 132 0.04 -16.00 -8.79
C GLY A 132 0.69 -16.42 -7.46
N GLU A 133 1.76 -17.22 -7.49
CA GLU A 133 2.52 -17.56 -6.28
C GLU A 133 3.12 -16.31 -5.62
N ALA A 134 3.71 -15.40 -6.40
CA ALA A 134 4.23 -14.13 -5.92
C ALA A 134 3.13 -13.23 -5.32
N GLU A 135 1.95 -13.17 -5.95
CA GLU A 135 0.80 -12.41 -5.42
C GLU A 135 0.29 -12.99 -4.08
N ALA A 136 0.28 -14.32 -3.92
CA ALA A 136 -0.08 -14.96 -2.65
C ALA A 136 0.97 -14.76 -1.55
N LEU A 137 2.26 -14.63 -1.93
CA LEU A 137 3.35 -14.25 -1.02
C LEU A 137 3.23 -12.80 -0.56
N ASP A 138 2.89 -11.88 -1.46
CA ASP A 138 2.60 -10.48 -1.11
C ASP A 138 1.46 -10.40 -0.07
N ALA A 139 0.37 -11.13 -0.32
CA ALA A 139 -0.75 -11.21 0.60
C ALA A 139 -0.32 -11.78 1.97
N SER A 140 0.51 -12.83 1.97
CA SER A 140 1.07 -13.41 3.21
C SER A 140 1.96 -12.41 3.96
N ALA A 141 2.80 -11.66 3.24
CA ALA A 141 3.66 -10.63 3.81
C ALA A 141 2.84 -9.53 4.50
N GLN A 142 1.75 -9.07 3.86
CA GLN A 142 0.84 -8.09 4.46
C GLN A 142 0.18 -8.63 5.75
N VAL A 143 -0.20 -9.91 5.78
CA VAL A 143 -0.74 -10.54 6.99
C VAL A 143 0.31 -10.57 8.11
N HIS A 144 1.53 -10.99 7.80
CA HIS A 144 2.62 -11.01 8.77
C HIS A 144 2.97 -9.60 9.27
N MET A 145 2.98 -8.59 8.40
CA MET A 145 3.16 -7.19 8.81
C MET A 145 2.05 -6.72 9.75
N ALA A 146 0.79 -7.05 9.48
CA ALA A 146 -0.33 -6.72 10.36
C ALA A 146 -0.20 -7.37 11.75
N LYS A 147 0.38 -8.58 11.81
CA LYS A 147 0.70 -9.30 13.05
C LYS A 147 2.01 -8.84 13.71
N LYS A 148 2.78 -7.95 13.07
CA LYS A 148 4.14 -7.54 13.48
C LYS A 148 5.18 -8.68 13.42
N ASP A 149 4.90 -9.74 12.68
CA ASP A 149 5.79 -10.88 12.41
C ASP A 149 6.76 -10.52 11.26
N TYR A 150 7.64 -9.55 11.50
CA TYR A 150 8.45 -8.95 10.43
C TYR A 150 9.52 -9.88 9.83
N ALA A 151 9.90 -10.96 10.52
CA ALA A 151 10.84 -11.94 9.97
C ALA A 151 10.19 -12.77 8.85
N GLU A 152 8.98 -13.24 9.10
CA GLU A 152 8.18 -14.01 8.15
C GLU A 152 7.75 -13.15 6.96
N ALA A 153 7.41 -11.87 7.21
CA ALA A 153 7.14 -10.91 6.13
C ALA A 153 8.38 -10.71 5.23
N LEU A 154 9.58 -10.66 5.83
CA LEU A 154 10.84 -10.48 5.11
C LEU A 154 11.14 -11.69 4.22
N ASP A 155 10.92 -12.91 4.73
CA ASP A 155 11.09 -14.14 3.95
C ASP A 155 10.10 -14.23 2.80
N CYS A 156 8.86 -13.76 3.00
CA CYS A 156 7.88 -13.63 1.93
C CYS A 156 8.35 -12.64 0.85
N GLY A 157 8.83 -11.46 1.25
CA GLY A 157 9.34 -10.43 0.33
C GLY A 157 10.56 -10.90 -0.47
N LYS A 158 11.51 -11.61 0.16
CA LYS A 158 12.68 -12.21 -0.51
C LYS A 158 12.27 -13.30 -1.50
N SER A 159 11.35 -14.18 -1.10
CA SER A 159 10.83 -15.23 -1.98
C SER A 159 10.11 -14.62 -3.20
N MET A 160 9.37 -13.54 -2.99
CA MET A 160 8.68 -12.81 -4.05
C MET A 160 9.67 -12.15 -5.03
N ALA A 161 10.75 -11.55 -4.53
CA ALA A 161 11.80 -10.98 -5.37
C ALA A 161 12.43 -12.05 -6.28
N ALA A 162 12.80 -13.20 -5.73
CA ALA A 162 13.36 -14.32 -6.49
C ALA A 162 12.40 -14.83 -7.58
N ILE A 163 11.11 -14.93 -7.29
CA ILE A 163 10.10 -15.34 -8.29
C ILE A 163 9.98 -14.32 -9.42
N TYR A 164 10.00 -13.02 -9.12
CA TYR A 164 9.92 -12.01 -10.17
C TYR A 164 11.20 -11.90 -10.99
N GLU A 165 12.37 -12.14 -10.40
CA GLU A 165 13.64 -12.28 -11.12
C GLU A 165 13.59 -13.47 -12.09
N ASP A 166 13.11 -14.63 -11.63
CA ASP A 166 12.87 -15.82 -12.45
C ASP A 166 11.92 -15.56 -13.63
N LEU A 167 10.99 -14.62 -13.47
CA LEU A 167 10.03 -14.22 -14.49
C LEU A 167 10.53 -13.10 -15.41
N ALA A 168 11.73 -12.56 -15.15
CA ALA A 168 12.22 -11.32 -15.77
C ALA A 168 11.22 -10.15 -15.65
N ASP A 169 10.44 -10.11 -14.56
CA ASP A 169 9.51 -9.01 -14.24
C ASP A 169 10.24 -8.01 -13.35
N ASP A 170 11.01 -7.11 -13.98
CA ASP A 170 11.81 -6.09 -13.28
C ASP A 170 10.95 -5.20 -12.36
N ALA A 171 9.72 -4.90 -12.76
CA ALA A 171 8.79 -4.09 -11.97
C ALA A 171 8.30 -4.84 -10.73
N GLY A 172 7.96 -6.12 -10.87
CA GLY A 172 7.63 -7.00 -9.75
C GLY A 172 8.79 -7.16 -8.78
N ALA A 173 10.00 -7.37 -9.30
CA ALA A 173 11.21 -7.52 -8.50
C ALA A 173 11.56 -6.23 -7.73
N ALA A 174 11.46 -5.07 -8.38
CA ALA A 174 11.65 -3.77 -7.74
C ALA A 174 10.66 -3.54 -6.59
N ARG A 175 9.38 -3.89 -6.78
CA ARG A 175 8.35 -3.80 -5.73
C ARG A 175 8.64 -4.73 -4.55
N ALA A 176 9.09 -5.95 -4.81
CA ALA A 176 9.48 -6.88 -3.76
C ALA A 176 10.68 -6.37 -2.97
N ARG A 177 11.69 -5.81 -3.64
CA ARG A 177 12.85 -5.19 -2.98
C ARG A 177 12.46 -3.96 -2.15
N GLN A 178 11.52 -3.14 -2.62
CA GLN A 178 10.96 -2.04 -1.83
C GLN A 178 10.33 -2.52 -0.52
N MET A 179 9.52 -3.59 -0.58
CA MET A 179 8.95 -4.21 0.62
C MET A 179 10.04 -4.66 1.59
N VAL A 180 11.05 -5.35 1.07
CA VAL A 180 12.20 -5.85 1.85
C VAL A 180 12.96 -4.70 2.53
N ALA A 181 13.25 -3.60 1.81
CA ALA A 181 13.89 -2.42 2.37
C ALA A 181 13.07 -1.80 3.53
N GLY A 182 11.76 -1.70 3.35
CA GLY A 182 10.84 -1.23 4.40
C GLY A 182 10.85 -2.14 5.63
N LEU A 183 10.85 -3.46 5.44
CA LEU A 183 10.87 -4.43 6.52
C LEU A 183 12.19 -4.41 7.30
N TYR A 184 13.33 -4.23 6.62
CA TYR A 184 14.62 -4.05 7.30
C TYR A 184 14.62 -2.81 8.20
N LEU A 185 14.08 -1.69 7.70
CA LEU A 185 13.98 -0.46 8.49
C LEU A 185 13.11 -0.65 9.74
N VAL A 186 11.96 -1.30 9.60
CA VAL A 186 11.04 -1.59 10.71
C VAL A 186 11.68 -2.53 11.75
N LYS A 187 12.48 -3.51 11.31
CA LYS A 187 13.23 -4.42 12.19
C LYS A 187 14.43 -3.75 12.86
N GLY A 188 14.82 -2.55 12.44
CA GLY A 188 16.00 -1.84 12.92
C GLY A 188 17.31 -2.31 12.29
N ASP A 189 17.27 -3.14 11.23
CA ASP A 189 18.46 -3.44 10.43
C ASP A 189 18.70 -2.32 9.42
N VAL A 190 19.18 -1.19 9.95
CA VAL A 190 19.30 0.05 9.19
C VAL A 190 20.29 -0.08 8.03
N ARG A 191 21.34 -0.89 8.20
CA ARG A 191 22.32 -1.12 7.15
C ARG A 191 21.69 -1.86 5.96
N ALA A 192 21.01 -2.97 6.21
CA ALA A 192 20.33 -3.72 5.15
C ALA A 192 19.22 -2.90 4.49
N ALA A 193 18.55 -2.01 5.24
CA ALA A 193 17.55 -1.10 4.70
C ALA A 193 18.12 -0.10 3.68
N ILE A 194 19.30 0.47 3.96
CA ILE A 194 19.99 1.39 3.05
C ILE A 194 20.42 0.65 1.79
N GLU A 195 21.12 -0.48 1.94
CA GLU A 195 21.62 -1.28 0.80
C GLU A 195 20.46 -1.71 -0.12
N ALA A 196 19.41 -2.32 0.45
CA ALA A 196 18.23 -2.72 -0.33
C ALA A 196 17.44 -1.53 -0.92
N GLY A 197 17.42 -0.40 -0.22
CA GLY A 197 16.76 0.82 -0.65
C GLY A 197 17.44 1.47 -1.86
N GLU A 198 18.76 1.59 -1.84
CA GLU A 198 19.56 2.16 -2.93
C GLU A 198 19.45 1.31 -4.22
N ASP A 199 19.51 -0.02 -4.09
CA ASP A 199 19.33 -0.95 -5.20
C ASP A 199 17.93 -0.84 -5.82
N ALA A 200 16.89 -0.71 -4.98
CA ALA A 200 15.52 -0.56 -5.44
C ALA A 200 15.27 0.80 -6.11
N VAL A 201 15.88 1.89 -5.61
CA VAL A 201 15.86 3.21 -6.27
C VAL A 201 16.41 3.11 -7.70
N ALA A 202 17.57 2.48 -7.88
CA ALA A 202 18.18 2.34 -9.21
C ALA A 202 17.27 1.55 -10.17
N SER A 203 16.51 0.59 -9.64
CA SER A 203 15.54 -0.19 -10.41
C SER A 203 14.34 0.67 -10.84
N PHE A 204 13.69 1.39 -9.92
CA PHE A 204 12.56 2.24 -10.27
C PHE A 204 12.91 3.41 -11.19
N ARG A 205 14.11 3.98 -11.03
CA ARG A 205 14.61 5.00 -11.95
C ARG A 205 14.72 4.48 -13.39
N ARG A 206 15.25 3.26 -13.58
CA ARG A 206 15.33 2.63 -14.91
C ARG A 206 13.95 2.33 -15.49
N LEU A 207 12.98 2.01 -14.63
CA LEU A 207 11.59 1.74 -15.01
C LEU A 207 10.77 3.02 -15.26
N GLY A 208 11.29 4.19 -14.89
CA GLY A 208 10.54 5.47 -14.95
C GLY A 208 9.38 5.57 -13.96
N ASP A 209 9.38 4.76 -12.89
CA ASP A 209 8.37 4.87 -11.82
C ASP A 209 8.81 5.92 -10.79
N GLU A 210 8.56 7.17 -11.12
CA GLU A 210 8.92 8.35 -10.31
C GLU A 210 8.32 8.31 -8.91
N ARG A 211 7.11 7.74 -8.76
CA ARG A 211 6.42 7.70 -7.46
C ARG A 211 7.06 6.69 -6.51
N SER A 212 7.37 5.49 -7.01
CA SER A 212 8.08 4.47 -6.23
C SER A 212 9.53 4.88 -5.97
N GLU A 213 10.20 5.54 -6.92
CA GLU A 213 11.52 6.15 -6.70
C GLU A 213 11.48 7.16 -5.54
N ALA A 214 10.52 8.09 -5.55
CA ALA A 214 10.36 9.10 -4.51
C ALA A 214 10.15 8.48 -3.12
N ALA A 215 9.28 7.47 -3.03
CA ALA A 215 9.00 6.76 -1.78
C ALA A 215 10.24 6.06 -1.22
N LEU A 216 11.04 5.43 -2.08
CA LEU A 216 12.28 4.78 -1.65
C LEU A 216 13.39 5.77 -1.29
N GLN A 217 13.50 6.90 -2.01
CA GLN A 217 14.39 7.99 -1.64
C GLN A 217 14.06 8.52 -0.23
N HIS A 218 12.76 8.64 0.11
CA HIS A 218 12.34 9.01 1.46
C HIS A 218 12.68 7.95 2.50
N LEU A 219 12.49 6.67 2.19
CA LEU A 219 12.87 5.55 3.05
C LEU A 219 14.38 5.54 3.32
N CYS A 220 15.22 5.73 2.30
CA CYS A 220 16.67 5.83 2.46
C CYS A 220 17.03 7.02 3.37
N ALA A 221 16.39 8.17 3.18
CA ALA A 221 16.59 9.33 4.05
C ALA A 221 16.25 9.03 5.53
N GLN A 222 15.17 8.30 5.78
CA GLN A 222 14.80 7.85 7.13
C GLN A 222 15.83 6.88 7.71
N ALA A 223 16.31 5.94 6.89
CA ALA A 223 17.32 4.97 7.31
C ALA A 223 18.65 5.65 7.68
N TYR A 224 19.16 6.59 6.87
CA TYR A 224 20.34 7.38 7.23
C TYR A 224 20.14 8.15 8.54
N MET A 225 18.97 8.76 8.73
CA MET A 225 18.67 9.48 9.97
C MET A 225 18.62 8.56 11.19
N GLN A 226 18.12 7.33 11.03
CA GLN A 226 18.10 6.34 12.10
C GLN A 226 19.51 5.87 12.45
N ARG A 227 20.35 5.56 11.44
CA ARG A 227 21.76 5.18 11.65
C ARG A 227 22.53 6.29 12.37
N PHE A 228 22.37 7.53 11.92
CA PHE A 228 22.97 8.69 12.59
C PHE A 228 22.51 8.82 14.05
N ALA A 229 21.22 8.67 14.32
CA ALA A 229 20.69 8.75 15.69
C ALA A 229 21.24 7.64 16.59
N ASP A 230 21.38 6.42 16.07
CA ASP A 230 21.92 5.28 16.82
C ASP A 230 23.43 5.42 17.06
N GLU A 231 24.17 5.97 16.09
CA GLU A 231 25.59 6.34 16.25
C GLU A 231 25.78 7.40 17.33
N GLU A 232 25.00 8.49 17.30
CA GLU A 232 25.08 9.56 18.30
C GLU A 232 24.77 9.04 19.71
N LYS A 233 23.69 8.25 19.88
CA LYS A 233 23.38 7.60 21.17
C LYS A 233 24.53 6.72 21.67
N SER A 234 25.15 5.94 20.77
CA SER A 234 26.30 5.10 21.10
C SER A 234 27.53 5.91 21.51
N ARG A 235 27.74 7.09 20.92
CA ARG A 235 28.84 8.00 21.26
C ARG A 235 28.62 8.69 22.60
N GLU A 236 27.40 9.16 22.83
CA GLU A 236 26.98 9.73 24.12
C GLU A 236 27.19 8.73 25.25
N ALA A 237 26.76 7.47 25.05
CA ALA A 237 26.99 6.39 26.00
C ALA A 237 28.48 6.10 26.26
N ARG A 238 29.35 6.38 25.28
CA ARG A 238 30.82 6.28 25.40
C ARG A 238 31.48 7.54 25.99
N GLY A 239 30.70 8.55 26.38
CA GLY A 239 31.22 9.81 26.93
C GLY A 239 31.93 10.72 25.91
N MET A 240 31.79 10.44 24.61
CA MET A 240 32.39 11.25 23.56
C MET A 240 31.55 12.52 23.33
N ARG A 241 32.08 13.70 23.67
CA ARG A 241 31.37 14.99 23.52
C ARG A 241 31.49 15.61 22.12
N GLN A 242 32.40 15.11 21.29
CA GLN A 242 32.56 15.63 19.93
C GLN A 242 31.48 15.06 19.01
N PRO A 243 30.91 15.86 18.09
CA PRO A 243 29.94 15.37 17.11
C PRO A 243 30.49 14.25 16.23
N SER A 244 29.63 13.34 15.78
CA SER A 244 30.00 12.34 14.77
C SER A 244 30.45 13.01 13.47
N ALA A 245 31.50 12.45 12.85
CA ALA A 245 31.94 12.81 11.50
C ALA A 245 31.12 12.10 10.40
N SER A 246 29.97 11.52 10.77
CA SER A 246 29.11 10.75 9.87
C SER A 246 28.63 11.58 8.68
N GLN A 247 28.64 10.95 7.51
CA GLN A 247 28.10 11.52 6.28
C GLN A 247 26.58 11.36 6.19
N ASP A 248 25.96 10.61 7.11
CA ASP A 248 24.55 10.23 7.06
C ASP A 248 23.58 11.41 7.01
N PRO A 249 23.74 12.50 7.80
CA PRO A 249 22.87 13.66 7.65
C PRO A 249 22.94 14.29 6.25
N ARG A 250 24.09 14.20 5.57
CA ARG A 250 24.25 14.74 4.21
C ARG A 250 23.57 13.85 3.17
N GLU A 251 23.70 12.53 3.30
CA GLU A 251 23.01 11.58 2.43
C GLU A 251 21.50 11.57 2.67
N ALA A 252 21.05 11.76 3.92
CA ALA A 252 19.65 11.97 4.26
C ALA A 252 19.06 13.21 3.59
N VAL A 253 19.75 14.36 3.66
CA VAL A 253 19.33 15.59 2.95
C VAL A 253 19.27 15.35 1.44
N ARG A 254 20.29 14.71 0.84
CA ARG A 254 20.33 14.43 -0.59
C ARG A 254 19.14 13.58 -1.04
N SER A 255 18.88 12.50 -0.31
CA SER A 255 17.79 11.56 -0.63
C SER A 255 16.42 12.21 -0.42
N ALA A 256 16.23 12.95 0.67
CA ALA A 256 14.98 13.68 0.93
C ALA A 256 14.71 14.79 -0.10
N LEU A 257 15.72 15.52 -0.58
CA LEU A 257 15.53 16.52 -1.64
C LEU A 257 15.08 15.89 -2.96
N ARG A 258 15.64 14.72 -3.33
CA ARG A 258 15.20 13.97 -4.51
C ARG A 258 13.75 13.49 -4.37
N ALA A 259 13.41 12.90 -3.22
CA ALA A 259 12.04 12.48 -2.93
C ALA A 259 11.04 13.65 -3.03
N ARG A 260 11.38 14.80 -2.43
CA ARG A 260 10.55 16.00 -2.46
C ARG A 260 10.34 16.52 -3.89
N ALA A 261 11.40 16.58 -4.70
CA ALA A 261 11.30 17.06 -6.07
C ALA A 261 10.33 16.20 -6.90
N LEU A 262 10.42 14.88 -6.78
CA LEU A 262 9.54 13.94 -7.47
C LEU A 262 8.09 14.05 -6.97
N PHE A 263 7.84 14.05 -5.65
CA PHE A 263 6.48 14.19 -5.13
C PHE A 263 5.83 15.52 -5.51
N ARG A 264 6.62 16.61 -5.54
CA ARG A 264 6.15 17.92 -6.00
C ARG A 264 5.78 17.90 -7.49
N GLN A 265 6.58 17.25 -8.34
CA GLN A 265 6.26 17.07 -9.76
C GLN A 265 4.98 16.26 -9.96
N LEU A 266 4.76 15.24 -9.13
CA LEU A 266 3.58 14.38 -9.15
C LEU A 266 2.33 15.03 -8.52
N GLY A 267 2.46 16.20 -7.90
CA GLY A 267 1.38 16.85 -7.16
C GLY A 267 0.96 16.12 -5.87
N ASP A 268 1.79 15.21 -5.35
CA ASP A 268 1.52 14.47 -4.11
C ASP A 268 1.91 15.29 -2.88
N ALA A 269 1.05 16.24 -2.52
CA ALA A 269 1.28 17.16 -1.40
C ALA A 269 1.36 16.43 -0.03
N THR A 270 0.72 15.27 0.11
CA THR A 270 0.77 14.48 1.36
C THR A 270 2.13 13.82 1.54
N SER A 271 2.64 13.15 0.52
CA SER A 271 3.96 12.54 0.57
C SER A 271 5.06 13.60 0.63
N GLU A 272 4.90 14.71 -0.08
CA GLU A 272 5.80 15.86 0.00
C GLU A 272 5.92 16.40 1.45
N LEU A 273 4.79 16.57 2.15
CA LEU A 273 4.77 17.02 3.54
C LEU A 273 5.54 16.06 4.46
N GLN A 274 5.39 14.74 4.27
CA GLN A 274 6.13 13.74 5.06
C GLN A 274 7.65 13.80 4.80
N VAL A 275 8.05 14.12 3.58
CA VAL A 275 9.47 14.30 3.23
C VAL A 275 10.05 15.56 3.87
N LEU A 276 9.29 16.67 3.92
CA LEU A 276 9.75 17.92 4.53
C LEU A 276 10.11 17.76 6.01
N ASP A 277 9.36 16.95 6.75
CA ASP A 277 9.64 16.65 8.15
C ASP A 277 10.97 15.88 8.33
N THR A 278 11.22 14.87 7.49
CA THR A 278 12.52 14.17 7.45
C THR A 278 13.66 15.10 7.02
N LEU A 279 13.43 15.95 6.02
CA LEU A 279 14.41 16.90 5.51
C LEU A 279 14.80 17.94 6.57
N ALA A 280 13.83 18.49 7.30
CA ALA A 280 14.07 19.43 8.39
C ALA A 280 14.94 18.79 9.48
N ARG A 281 14.61 17.56 9.91
CA ARG A 281 15.44 16.81 10.88
C ARG A 281 16.85 16.55 10.36
N ALA A 282 17.01 16.25 9.07
CA ALA A 282 18.31 16.03 8.47
C ALA A 282 19.17 17.31 8.42
N HIS A 283 18.57 18.46 8.11
CA HIS A 283 19.26 19.76 8.21
C HIS A 283 19.68 20.08 9.64
N LEU A 284 18.82 19.82 10.63
CA LEU A 284 19.14 20.01 12.04
C LEU A 284 20.29 19.09 12.49
N ALA A 285 20.29 17.82 12.07
CA ALA A 285 21.38 16.88 12.32
C ALA A 285 22.71 17.32 11.68
N LYS A 286 22.64 17.97 10.51
CA LYS A 286 23.79 18.61 9.84
C LYS A 286 24.22 19.93 10.53
N ARG A 287 23.49 20.41 11.55
CA ARG A 287 23.65 21.72 12.21
C ARG A 287 23.38 22.92 11.32
N ASP A 288 22.65 22.72 10.23
CA ASP A 288 22.15 23.78 9.37
C ASP A 288 20.80 24.27 9.90
N VAL A 289 20.85 24.98 11.04
CA VAL A 289 19.64 25.40 11.78
C VAL A 289 18.76 26.34 10.93
N ARG A 290 19.37 27.14 10.06
CA ARG A 290 18.66 28.08 9.18
C ARG A 290 17.78 27.34 8.17
N GLU A 291 18.36 26.41 7.42
CA GLU A 291 17.57 25.61 6.45
C GLU A 291 16.63 24.63 7.15
N GLY A 292 17.03 24.07 8.30
CA GLY A 292 16.16 23.21 9.11
C GLY A 292 14.89 23.94 9.57
N LEU A 293 15.03 25.16 10.10
CA LEU A 293 13.89 25.98 10.52
C LEU A 293 13.01 26.36 9.33
N ARG A 294 13.59 26.84 8.23
CA ARG A 294 12.84 27.18 7.02
C ARG A 294 12.01 26.00 6.51
N THR A 295 12.61 24.82 6.45
CA THR A 295 11.94 23.59 5.99
C THR A 295 10.79 23.19 6.93
N ALA A 296 11.00 23.31 8.25
CA ALA A 296 9.97 23.02 9.24
C ALA A 296 8.79 24.01 9.18
N GLU A 297 9.07 25.30 8.96
CA GLU A 297 8.04 26.33 8.76
C GLU A 297 7.22 26.08 7.49
N GLU A 298 7.87 25.67 6.39
CA GLU A 298 7.19 25.27 5.15
C GLU A 298 6.25 24.07 5.40
N ALA A 299 6.75 23.01 6.07
CA ALA A 299 5.95 21.85 6.43
C ALA A 299 4.74 22.23 7.28
N LEU A 300 4.92 23.11 8.27
CA LEU A 300 3.85 23.59 9.14
C LEU A 300 2.79 24.39 8.36
N ALA A 301 3.21 25.25 7.44
CA ALA A 301 2.31 26.01 6.58
C ALA A 301 1.48 25.09 5.68
N MET A 302 2.13 24.11 5.05
CA MET A 302 1.45 23.09 4.23
C MET A 302 0.43 22.28 5.06
N ALA A 303 0.82 21.81 6.24
CA ALA A 303 -0.07 21.05 7.13
C ALA A 303 -1.28 21.87 7.59
N ARG A 304 -1.10 23.17 7.89
CA ARG A 304 -2.20 24.08 8.25
C ARG A 304 -3.17 24.29 7.09
N LYS A 305 -2.65 24.50 5.88
CA LYS A 305 -3.46 24.63 4.66
C LYS A 305 -4.27 23.36 4.40
N ALA A 306 -3.63 22.20 4.48
CA ALA A 306 -4.29 20.90 4.34
C ALA A 306 -5.40 20.74 5.37
N ARG A 307 -5.13 20.99 6.66
CA ARG A 307 -6.13 20.92 7.74
C ARG A 307 -7.32 21.85 7.52
N ALA A 308 -7.08 23.09 7.08
CA ALA A 308 -8.14 24.05 6.79
C ALA A 308 -9.04 23.58 5.65
N ALA A 309 -8.46 23.02 4.58
CA ALA A 309 -9.20 22.43 3.47
C ALA A 309 -10.10 21.27 3.93
N VAL A 310 -9.61 20.38 4.79
CA VAL A 310 -10.43 19.28 5.36
C VAL A 310 -11.59 19.82 6.19
N LYS A 311 -11.34 20.84 7.03
CA LYS A 311 -12.39 21.43 7.86
C LYS A 311 -13.49 22.09 7.03
N ALA A 312 -13.13 22.68 5.89
CA ALA A 312 -14.08 23.34 5.00
C ALA A 312 -14.89 22.35 4.15
N THR A 313 -14.30 21.22 3.74
CA THR A 313 -14.88 20.29 2.77
C THR A 313 -15.38 18.97 3.37
N GLY A 314 -15.10 18.70 4.65
CA GLY A 314 -15.40 17.42 5.31
C GLY A 314 -14.60 16.22 4.76
N THR A 315 -13.77 16.43 3.74
CA THR A 315 -13.01 15.40 3.02
C THR A 315 -11.51 15.62 3.22
N PRO A 316 -10.71 14.59 3.57
CA PRO A 316 -9.26 14.71 3.63
C PRO A 316 -8.69 15.05 2.24
N PRO A 317 -7.50 15.65 2.14
CA PRO A 317 -6.96 16.18 0.88
C PRO A 317 -6.59 15.11 -0.16
N THR A 318 -6.89 13.84 0.08
CA THR A 318 -6.56 12.74 -0.83
C THR A 318 -7.57 12.58 -1.97
N GLU A 319 -8.73 13.25 -1.94
CA GLU A 319 -9.79 13.08 -2.95
C GLU A 319 -10.14 14.34 -3.75
N ASN A 320 -9.66 15.53 -3.35
CA ASN A 320 -9.96 16.80 -4.04
C ASN A 320 -8.69 17.49 -4.60
N LEU A 321 -7.99 16.79 -5.49
CA LEU A 321 -6.99 17.41 -6.39
C LEU A 321 -7.46 17.35 -7.86
N ARG A 322 -8.75 17.58 -8.12
CA ARG A 322 -9.27 17.81 -9.48
C ARG A 322 -9.06 19.24 -9.98
N GLU A 323 -8.55 20.17 -9.16
CA GLU A 323 -8.35 21.57 -9.56
C GLU A 323 -6.97 21.88 -10.18
N PHE A 324 -6.07 20.91 -10.30
CA PHE A 324 -4.85 21.08 -11.12
C PHE A 324 -4.79 19.98 -12.17
N GLY A 325 -5.16 20.36 -13.40
CA GLY A 325 -5.30 19.46 -14.54
C GLY A 325 -4.03 18.69 -14.86
N ALA A 326 -4.04 17.39 -14.54
CA ALA A 326 -3.18 16.39 -15.17
C ALA A 326 -3.96 15.06 -15.29
N PRO A 327 -3.92 14.37 -16.44
CA PRO A 327 -4.60 13.10 -16.63
C PRO A 327 -3.96 12.01 -15.77
N LEU A 328 -4.79 11.21 -15.09
CA LEU A 328 -4.37 9.97 -14.42
C LEU A 328 -3.68 9.04 -15.44
N PRO A 329 -2.45 8.56 -15.20
CA PRO A 329 -1.83 7.57 -16.07
C PRO A 329 -2.55 6.22 -15.95
N LYS A 330 -2.70 5.55 -17.10
CA LYS A 330 -3.46 4.30 -17.31
C LYS A 330 -2.86 3.04 -16.66
N SER A 331 -1.87 3.16 -15.77
CA SER A 331 -1.30 2.00 -15.09
C SER A 331 -2.16 1.61 -13.89
N ARG A 332 -2.70 0.39 -13.90
CA ARG A 332 -3.25 -0.27 -12.71
C ARG A 332 -2.14 -0.47 -11.67
N THR A 333 -1.78 0.58 -10.95
CA THR A 333 -0.81 0.55 -9.85
C THR A 333 -1.58 0.61 -8.54
N SER A 334 -1.81 -0.55 -7.95
CA SER A 334 -2.28 -0.71 -6.57
C SER A 334 -1.17 -0.21 -5.64
N THR A 335 -1.16 1.09 -5.33
CA THR A 335 -0.22 1.69 -4.38
C THR A 335 -0.51 1.18 -2.97
N ILE A 336 0.34 0.27 -2.48
CA ILE A 336 0.35 -0.18 -1.09
C ILE A 336 1.08 0.90 -0.28
N TYR A 337 0.36 1.57 0.62
CA TYR A 337 0.95 2.51 1.58
C TYR A 337 1.75 1.70 2.61
N TYR A 338 3.08 1.77 2.54
CA TYR A 338 3.95 1.25 3.60
C TYR A 338 3.93 2.22 4.78
N LEU A 339 3.44 1.73 5.92
CA LEU A 339 3.40 2.42 7.19
C LEU A 339 4.80 2.69 7.74
N THR A 340 5.11 3.95 8.09
CA THR A 340 6.35 4.28 8.81
C THR A 340 6.19 4.01 10.32
N PRO A 341 7.18 3.39 11.00
CA PRO A 341 7.12 3.05 12.43
C PRO A 341 6.83 4.24 13.36
N SER A 342 7.31 5.43 13.01
CA SER A 342 7.13 6.66 13.78
C SER A 342 5.66 7.09 13.86
N LEU A 343 4.85 6.79 12.83
CA LEU A 343 3.43 7.16 12.78
C LEU A 343 2.55 6.22 13.62
N CYS A 344 2.90 4.93 13.70
CA CYS A 344 2.26 3.99 14.64
C CYS A 344 2.52 4.38 16.11
N GLN A 345 3.75 4.77 16.44
CA GLN A 345 4.12 5.15 17.80
C GLN A 345 3.44 6.45 18.27
N HIS A 346 3.27 7.43 17.38
CA HIS A 346 2.57 8.68 17.69
C HIS A 346 1.05 8.48 17.86
N ALA A 347 0.43 7.61 17.06
CA ALA A 347 -0.99 7.26 17.20
C ALA A 347 -1.26 6.50 18.51
N GLU A 348 -0.41 5.53 18.87
CA GLU A 348 -0.50 4.82 20.17
C GLU A 348 -0.30 5.76 21.37
N ASN A 349 0.66 6.69 21.30
CA ASN A 349 0.92 7.65 22.36
C ASN A 349 -0.22 8.69 22.53
N ALA A 350 -0.94 9.02 21.46
CA ALA A 350 -2.10 9.91 21.52
C ALA A 350 -3.30 9.22 22.19
N LEU A 351 -3.54 7.93 21.90
CA LEU A 351 -4.58 7.12 22.54
C LEU A 351 -4.30 6.91 24.04
N LYS A 352 -3.05 6.62 24.42
CA LYS A 352 -2.62 6.51 25.83
C LYS A 352 -2.79 7.80 26.64
N LYS A 353 -2.86 8.95 25.96
CA LYS A 353 -3.08 10.29 26.58
C LYS A 353 -4.55 10.72 26.60
N GLY A 354 -5.49 9.82 26.32
CA GLY A 354 -6.94 10.09 26.43
C GLY A 354 -7.55 10.84 25.24
N ALA A 355 -6.87 10.89 24.08
CA ALA A 355 -7.48 11.43 22.88
C ALA A 355 -8.67 10.54 22.44
N ASN A 356 -9.83 11.16 22.19
CA ASN A 356 -11.04 10.45 21.81
C ASN A 356 -10.84 9.68 20.49
N ALA A 357 -11.51 8.54 20.29
CA ALA A 357 -11.27 7.62 19.15
C ALA A 357 -11.31 8.31 17.77
N HIS A 358 -12.08 9.38 17.65
CA HIS A 358 -12.18 10.23 16.45
C HIS A 358 -10.89 11.01 16.12
N ALA A 359 -10.11 11.43 17.13
CA ALA A 359 -8.84 12.13 16.96
C ALA A 359 -7.70 11.16 16.58
N ALA A 360 -7.71 9.94 17.14
CA ALA A 360 -6.79 8.87 16.75
C ALA A 360 -7.09 8.37 15.32
N TRP A 361 -8.37 8.28 14.95
CA TRP A 361 -8.82 8.01 13.59
C TRP A 361 -8.37 9.10 12.59
N TYR A 362 -8.44 10.38 12.98
CA TYR A 362 -7.95 11.50 12.17
C TYR A 362 -6.42 11.46 11.95
N LEU A 363 -5.64 11.11 12.98
CA LEU A 363 -4.19 10.95 12.88
C LEU A 363 -3.82 9.77 11.97
N CYS A 364 -4.55 8.66 12.01
CA CYS A 364 -4.38 7.53 11.07
C CYS A 364 -4.74 7.89 9.62
N LYS A 365 -5.79 8.69 9.41
CA LYS A 365 -6.28 9.10 8.07
C LYS A 365 -5.34 10.09 7.37
N VAL A 366 -4.68 10.98 8.12
CA VAL A 366 -3.67 11.92 7.60
C VAL A 366 -2.33 11.23 7.31
N CYS A 367 -2.07 10.06 7.91
CA CYS A 367 -0.78 9.38 7.87
C CYS A 367 -0.75 8.11 6.99
N GLY A 368 -1.81 7.79 6.26
CA GLY A 368 -1.88 6.57 5.44
C GLY A 368 -1.86 5.26 6.26
N ALA A 369 -2.19 5.32 7.55
CA ALA A 369 -2.12 4.22 8.50
C ALA A 369 -3.47 3.51 8.66
N ALA A 370 -3.89 2.73 7.66
CA ALA A 370 -5.24 2.15 7.69
C ALA A 370 -5.42 0.88 8.55
N VAL A 371 -4.39 0.38 9.27
CA VAL A 371 -4.44 -0.95 9.90
C VAL A 371 -4.61 -0.96 11.44
N LEU A 372 -4.49 0.15 12.17
CA LEU A 372 -4.42 0.09 13.65
C LEU A 372 -5.32 1.10 14.39
N VAL A 373 -6.64 1.00 14.22
CA VAL A 373 -7.59 1.68 15.14
C VAL A 373 -8.60 0.74 15.81
N TYR A 374 -8.73 -0.52 15.40
CA TYR A 374 -9.74 -1.44 15.96
C TYR A 374 -9.22 -2.38 17.07
N LYS A 375 -8.48 -1.84 18.05
CA LYS A 375 -8.20 -2.59 19.29
C LYS A 375 -8.28 -1.77 20.59
N LEU A 376 -8.91 -0.60 20.54
CA LEU A 376 -9.20 0.24 21.70
C LEU A 376 -10.62 0.85 21.63
N LEU A 377 -11.56 0.06 21.11
CA LEU A 377 -12.94 -0.02 21.62
C LEU A 377 -13.02 -1.34 22.39
#